data_AF-A0A378IWD2-F1
#
_entry.id   AF-A0A378IWD2-F1
#
_cell.length_a   1.000
_cell.length_b   1.000
_cell.length_c   1.000
_cell.angle_alpha   90.00
_cell.angle_beta   90.00
_cell.angle_gamma   90.00
#
_symmetry.space_group_name_H-M   'P 1'
#
loop_
_entity.id
_entity.type
_entity.pdbx_description
1 polymer ?
#
loop_
_entity_poly.entity_id
_entity_poly.type
_entity_poly.pdbx_seq_one_letter_code
_entity_poly.pdbx_strand_id
1 'polypeptide(L)'
;METNEHRNAGNKIRIMTLGNPYLEGSEGLSESDNNNLHVRMMRLVNGIPVPLEFALEAGDIVALAGDYYTKEGWGLDLQLPPLTGHVKKDNKALFNLPVSPKETDVYLQAYGDLASPTLREADIQQIYAIEERTYIPFFPALNNIFQQLVYAFRVNGYNKKLTLNEAHFAPWSTRAYMVGHTEALHSTELAYAFKLLAAEGDLSEIEPGILSEAGRVAEAIGQNPTAYGYNDSLLDNKTLYNELYYRYHALAVGQDLFTMHFYSDHFAGGHLSRIGLLRQIMPAQFGNWGSILINNMHNEDNTFGLNVLNPFQPKGYKHYGADTVFGVNPSQDQAYGDGTYFERSNDEDSNQLINGMDNSLGDITRRLLGGKKPQPSQYGGLAFLPEVNYKESQPQPLLIHGVDGKVYYRADISRVDVLSAEQYTLTRQDPANHGYKELGYFSAIWLVAKLRLLSFIYSPKLEQPTPKNTAVVTSPLQEEAARSVMDHLITTTVNPVASSPEPVEEQTSVGAWRENLPLSSGLIQTCRFMPQPGISALNTQQPSPEGVLGL
;
A
#
# COMPACT_ATOMS: atom_id res chain seq x y z
N MET A 1 9.02 7.47 1.42
CA MET A 1 10.31 6.89 1.00
C MET A 1 11.05 7.89 0.13
N GLU A 2 12.36 7.73 -0.08
CA GLU A 2 13.09 8.59 -1.03
C GLU A 2 12.86 8.12 -2.49
N THR A 3 13.03 9.04 -3.44
CA THR A 3 12.78 8.80 -4.88
C THR A 3 13.53 7.58 -5.42
N ASN A 4 14.80 7.40 -5.04
CA ASN A 4 15.60 6.24 -5.49
C ASN A 4 15.17 4.91 -4.86
N GLU A 5 14.59 4.95 -3.66
CA GLU A 5 14.07 3.76 -2.98
C GLU A 5 12.78 3.28 -3.67
N HIS A 6 11.86 4.21 -3.96
CA HIS A 6 10.69 3.94 -4.79
C HIS A 6 11.08 3.34 -6.14
N ARG A 7 12.10 3.92 -6.80
CA ARG A 7 12.59 3.44 -8.10
C ARG A 7 13.12 2.02 -7.99
N ASN A 8 13.95 1.74 -6.99
CA ASN A 8 14.51 0.41 -6.81
C ASN A 8 13.43 -0.62 -6.48
N ALA A 9 12.45 -0.25 -5.65
CA ALA A 9 11.33 -1.12 -5.33
C ALA A 9 10.51 -1.47 -6.59
N GLY A 10 10.15 -0.47 -7.39
CA GLY A 10 9.43 -0.70 -8.64
C GLY A 10 10.22 -1.53 -9.65
N ASN A 11 11.54 -1.37 -9.74
CA ASN A 11 12.38 -2.16 -10.65
C ASN A 11 12.51 -3.64 -10.24
N LYS A 12 12.16 -4.01 -9.00
CA LYS A 12 12.13 -5.40 -8.54
C LYS A 12 10.82 -6.13 -8.82
N ILE A 13 9.78 -5.42 -9.23
CA ILE A 13 8.45 -6.01 -9.53
C ILE A 13 8.52 -7.00 -10.69
N ARG A 14 7.82 -8.14 -10.58
CA ARG A 14 7.73 -9.15 -11.65
C ARG A 14 6.29 -9.55 -11.96
N ILE A 15 5.90 -9.42 -13.24
CA ILE A 15 4.55 -9.74 -13.73
C ILE A 15 4.57 -10.68 -14.93
N MET A 16 3.42 -11.31 -15.20
CA MET A 16 3.18 -11.94 -16.50
C MET A 16 2.72 -10.87 -17.49
N THR A 17 3.51 -10.56 -18.50
CA THR A 17 3.14 -9.56 -19.52
C THR A 17 2.03 -10.06 -20.46
N LEU A 18 1.75 -11.37 -20.47
CA LEU A 18 0.71 -12.02 -21.29
C LEU A 18 0.83 -11.71 -22.80
N GLY A 19 2.06 -11.51 -23.27
CA GLY A 19 2.36 -11.16 -24.66
C GLY A 19 1.87 -9.77 -25.07
N ASN A 20 1.66 -8.87 -24.10
CA ASN A 20 1.21 -7.51 -24.36
C ASN A 20 2.34 -6.67 -25.00
N PRO A 21 2.16 -6.11 -26.21
CA PRO A 21 3.19 -5.32 -26.88
C PRO A 21 3.50 -3.98 -26.20
N TYR A 22 2.73 -3.58 -25.20
CA TYR A 22 2.95 -2.37 -24.39
C TYR A 22 3.66 -2.64 -23.07
N LEU A 23 4.00 -3.89 -22.78
CA LEU A 23 4.69 -4.35 -21.58
C LEU A 23 5.93 -5.15 -22.00
N GLU A 24 7.12 -4.62 -21.72
CA GLU A 24 8.40 -5.21 -22.09
C GLU A 24 9.22 -5.55 -20.83
N GLY A 25 10.13 -6.53 -20.92
CA GLY A 25 10.89 -7.00 -19.76
C GLY A 25 10.09 -7.92 -18.83
N SER A 26 10.52 -8.04 -17.57
CA SER A 26 9.97 -8.99 -16.59
C SER A 26 10.02 -10.47 -17.08
N GLU A 27 11.05 -10.81 -17.85
CA GLU A 27 11.35 -12.14 -18.36
C GLU A 27 12.01 -13.01 -17.27
N GLY A 28 11.19 -13.46 -16.31
CA GLY A 28 11.63 -14.33 -15.22
C GLY A 28 12.13 -13.58 -13.99
N LEU A 29 12.79 -14.30 -13.08
CA LEU A 29 13.14 -13.80 -11.74
C LEU A 29 14.49 -13.08 -11.65
N SER A 30 15.15 -12.77 -12.78
CA SER A 30 16.43 -12.05 -12.76
C SER A 30 16.25 -10.63 -12.22
N GLU A 31 17.15 -10.20 -11.33
CA GLU A 31 17.20 -8.83 -10.77
C GLU A 31 18.06 -7.87 -11.60
N SER A 32 18.56 -8.30 -12.75
CA SER A 32 19.34 -7.44 -13.65
C SER A 32 18.49 -6.34 -14.28
N ASP A 33 19.05 -5.14 -14.45
CA ASP A 33 18.34 -3.97 -14.97
C ASP A 33 17.73 -4.19 -16.36
N ASN A 34 18.34 -5.03 -17.19
CA ASN A 34 17.81 -5.41 -18.50
C ASN A 34 16.51 -6.24 -18.44
N ASN A 35 16.10 -6.66 -17.23
CA ASN A 35 14.89 -7.40 -16.97
C ASN A 35 13.81 -6.54 -16.28
N ASN A 36 14.06 -5.25 -16.07
CA ASN A 36 13.09 -4.34 -15.48
C ASN A 36 11.83 -4.27 -16.37
N LEU A 37 10.66 -4.19 -15.73
CA LEU A 37 9.41 -4.01 -16.44
C LEU A 37 9.38 -2.61 -17.05
N HIS A 38 9.21 -2.53 -18.37
CA HIS A 38 8.92 -1.29 -19.07
C HIS A 38 7.45 -1.25 -19.50
N VAL A 39 6.78 -0.13 -19.22
CA VAL A 39 5.37 0.08 -19.53
C VAL A 39 5.23 1.27 -20.46
N ARG A 40 4.64 1.07 -21.63
CA ARG A 40 4.15 2.18 -22.44
C ARG A 40 2.86 2.70 -21.82
N MET A 41 2.99 3.78 -21.04
CA MET A 41 1.88 4.37 -20.29
C MET A 41 0.71 4.74 -21.22
N MET A 42 -0.50 4.66 -20.68
CA MET A 42 -1.74 4.89 -21.41
C MET A 42 -2.35 6.21 -20.92
N ARG A 43 -2.41 7.22 -21.79
CA ARG A 43 -3.21 8.42 -21.50
C ARG A 43 -4.68 8.11 -21.75
N LEU A 44 -5.58 8.74 -20.99
CA LEU A 44 -7.02 8.63 -21.22
C LEU A 44 -7.52 9.78 -22.08
N VAL A 45 -8.10 9.45 -23.23
CA VAL A 45 -8.84 10.41 -24.08
C VAL A 45 -10.31 10.02 -23.97
N ASN A 46 -11.13 10.84 -23.30
CA ASN A 46 -12.54 10.52 -23.01
C ASN A 46 -12.72 9.13 -22.36
N GLY A 47 -11.81 8.74 -21.46
CA GLY A 47 -11.82 7.43 -20.81
C GLY A 47 -11.25 6.27 -21.64
N ILE A 48 -10.82 6.51 -22.89
CA ILE A 48 -10.25 5.48 -23.77
C ILE A 48 -8.72 5.54 -23.72
N PRO A 49 -8.03 4.40 -23.48
CA PRO A 49 -6.58 4.37 -23.41
C PRO A 49 -5.92 4.59 -24.79
N VAL A 50 -4.96 5.50 -24.80
CA VAL A 50 -4.10 5.80 -25.95
C VAL A 50 -2.65 5.72 -25.49
N PRO A 51 -1.77 4.95 -26.17
CA PRO A 51 -0.39 4.81 -25.75
C PRO A 51 0.38 6.13 -25.88
N LEU A 52 1.29 6.39 -24.94
CA LEU A 52 2.31 7.42 -25.07
C LEU A 52 3.41 6.99 -26.06
N GLU A 53 4.26 7.93 -26.47
CA GLU A 53 5.32 7.68 -27.46
C GLU A 53 6.45 6.77 -26.93
N PHE A 54 6.78 6.87 -25.64
CA PHE A 54 7.87 6.12 -25.03
C PHE A 54 7.41 5.34 -23.79
N ALA A 55 8.18 4.30 -23.43
CA ALA A 55 7.94 3.49 -22.25
C ALA A 55 8.72 4.00 -21.05
N LEU A 56 8.17 3.80 -19.86
CA LEU A 56 8.83 4.08 -18.58
C LEU A 56 9.19 2.77 -17.90
N GLU A 57 10.30 2.75 -17.16
CA GLU A 57 10.56 1.68 -16.20
C GLU A 57 9.48 1.69 -15.10
N ALA A 58 9.13 0.52 -14.59
CA ALA A 58 8.22 0.39 -13.45
C ALA A 58 8.74 1.18 -12.24
N GLY A 59 10.05 1.14 -11.98
CA GLY A 59 10.69 1.98 -10.97
C GLY A 59 10.45 3.47 -11.19
N ASP A 60 10.61 3.95 -12.42
CA ASP A 60 10.36 5.37 -12.72
C ASP A 60 8.89 5.73 -12.50
N ILE A 61 7.94 4.86 -12.85
CA ILE A 61 6.51 5.12 -12.59
C ILE A 61 6.25 5.27 -11.09
N VAL A 62 6.78 4.36 -10.26
CA VAL A 62 6.62 4.40 -8.80
C VAL A 62 7.33 5.61 -8.18
N ALA A 63 8.53 5.95 -8.65
CA ALA A 63 9.34 7.04 -8.12
C ALA A 63 8.81 8.43 -8.48
N LEU A 64 8.22 8.57 -9.67
CA LEU A 64 7.78 9.85 -10.21
C LEU A 64 6.34 10.19 -9.84
N ALA A 65 5.49 9.18 -9.66
CA ALA A 65 4.14 9.35 -9.14
C ALA A 65 4.17 10.01 -7.76
N GLY A 66 3.13 10.76 -7.41
CA GLY A 66 2.98 11.39 -6.08
C GLY A 66 3.89 12.59 -5.81
N ASP A 67 5.20 12.44 -5.95
CA ASP A 67 6.18 13.50 -5.64
C ASP A 67 6.31 14.53 -6.77
N TYR A 68 6.42 14.06 -8.01
CA TYR A 68 6.80 14.90 -9.16
C TYR A 68 5.67 15.06 -10.16
N TYR A 69 4.92 13.99 -10.42
CA TYR A 69 3.81 13.97 -11.37
C TYR A 69 2.55 13.48 -10.66
N THR A 70 1.74 14.44 -10.24
CA THR A 70 0.44 14.24 -9.60
C THR A 70 -0.30 15.56 -9.50
N LYS A 71 -1.61 15.49 -9.28
CA LYS A 71 -2.41 16.65 -8.93
C LYS A 71 -2.17 17.04 -7.46
N GLU A 72 -1.74 18.27 -7.23
CA GLU A 72 -1.53 18.81 -5.88
C GLU A 72 -2.79 18.66 -5.01
N GLY A 73 -2.64 18.13 -3.79
CA GLY A 73 -3.72 17.99 -2.82
C GLY A 73 -4.82 16.99 -3.18
N TRP A 74 -4.65 16.14 -4.19
CA TRP A 74 -5.67 15.15 -4.56
C TRP A 74 -6.03 14.20 -3.40
N GLY A 75 -5.07 13.93 -2.51
CA GLY A 75 -5.28 13.16 -1.27
C GLY A 75 -6.33 13.75 -0.33
N LEU A 76 -6.53 15.08 -0.34
CA LEU A 76 -7.54 15.76 0.47
C LEU A 76 -8.97 15.52 0.00
N ASP A 77 -9.14 15.10 -1.26
CA ASP A 77 -10.43 14.72 -1.82
C ASP A 77 -10.80 13.25 -1.52
N LEU A 78 -9.89 12.47 -0.92
CA LEU A 78 -10.13 11.09 -0.53
C LEU A 78 -11.01 10.99 0.71
N GLN A 79 -11.94 10.04 0.69
CA GLN A 79 -12.86 9.82 1.78
C GLN A 79 -12.24 8.87 2.82
N LEU A 80 -12.28 9.29 4.08
CA LEU A 80 -11.91 8.45 5.20
C LEU A 80 -13.14 8.11 6.05
N PRO A 81 -13.23 6.89 6.60
CA PRO A 81 -14.23 6.59 7.60
C PRO A 81 -13.97 7.42 8.87
N PRO A 82 -15.00 7.67 9.70
CA PRO A 82 -14.80 8.26 11.02
C PRO A 82 -13.77 7.47 11.83
N LEU A 83 -12.68 8.13 12.23
CA LEU A 83 -11.63 7.50 13.00
C LEU A 83 -12.10 7.26 14.43
N THR A 84 -11.99 6.02 14.90
CA THR A 84 -12.35 5.63 16.26
C THR A 84 -11.13 5.56 17.19
N GLY A 85 -9.92 5.67 16.63
CA GLY A 85 -8.66 5.49 17.36
C GLY A 85 -8.28 4.01 17.54
N HIS A 86 -9.13 3.09 17.08
CA HIS A 86 -8.87 1.66 17.04
C HIS A 86 -8.39 1.26 15.65
N VAL A 87 -7.07 1.27 15.47
CA VAL A 87 -6.37 1.02 14.20
C VAL A 87 -6.95 -0.13 13.38
N LYS A 88 -7.17 -1.31 13.99
CA LYS A 88 -7.73 -2.47 13.26
C LYS A 88 -9.18 -2.24 12.80
N LYS A 89 -10.00 -1.57 13.61
CA LYS A 89 -11.39 -1.25 13.28
C LYS A 89 -11.46 -0.18 12.19
N ASP A 90 -10.61 0.83 12.31
CA ASP A 90 -10.52 1.96 11.39
C ASP A 90 -10.04 1.48 10.01
N ASN A 91 -8.98 0.65 9.94
CA ASN A 91 -8.52 0.04 8.70
C ASN A 91 -9.55 -0.91 8.09
N LYS A 92 -10.26 -1.72 8.89
CA LYS A 92 -11.35 -2.55 8.37
C LYS A 92 -12.48 -1.69 7.78
N ALA A 93 -12.84 -0.58 8.41
CA ALA A 93 -13.83 0.35 7.85
C ALA A 93 -13.33 0.97 6.54
N LEU A 94 -12.05 1.33 6.48
CA LEU A 94 -11.40 1.91 5.31
C LEU A 94 -11.42 0.98 4.10
N PHE A 95 -11.07 -0.30 4.28
CA PHE A 95 -11.05 -1.29 3.19
C PHE A 95 -12.44 -1.60 2.63
N ASN A 96 -13.48 -1.44 3.45
CA ASN A 96 -14.87 -1.71 3.04
C ASN A 96 -15.61 -0.44 2.59
N LEU A 97 -14.96 0.73 2.64
CA LEU A 97 -15.54 1.97 2.16
C LEU A 97 -15.57 1.95 0.62
N PRO A 98 -16.75 2.00 -0.03
CA PRO A 98 -16.81 2.00 -1.49
C PRO A 98 -16.04 3.19 -2.07
N VAL A 99 -15.38 2.98 -3.21
CA VAL A 99 -14.76 4.06 -3.97
C VAL A 99 -15.84 4.87 -4.66
N SER A 100 -15.89 6.17 -4.40
CA SER A 100 -16.86 7.07 -5.02
C SER A 100 -16.40 7.54 -6.40
N PRO A 101 -17.31 7.91 -7.31
CA PRO A 101 -16.94 8.50 -8.61
C PRO A 101 -16.03 9.74 -8.48
N LYS A 102 -16.27 10.56 -7.44
CA LYS A 102 -15.43 11.73 -7.17
C LYS A 102 -13.98 11.33 -6.88
N GLU A 103 -13.76 10.27 -6.11
CA GLU A 103 -12.41 9.77 -5.79
C GLU A 103 -11.73 9.21 -7.04
N THR A 104 -12.47 8.47 -7.87
CA THR A 104 -11.99 8.01 -9.17
C THR A 104 -11.58 9.19 -10.06
N ASP A 105 -12.40 10.23 -10.17
CA ASP A 105 -12.11 11.40 -11.01
C ASP A 105 -10.84 12.14 -10.58
N VAL A 106 -10.62 12.32 -9.27
CA VAL A 106 -9.40 12.99 -8.78
C VAL A 106 -8.16 12.12 -8.91
N TYR A 107 -8.31 10.79 -8.74
CA TYR A 107 -7.24 9.84 -8.99
C TYR A 107 -6.84 9.82 -10.47
N LEU A 108 -7.79 9.78 -11.40
CA LEU A 108 -7.51 9.80 -12.83
C LEU A 108 -6.85 11.12 -13.28
N GLN A 109 -7.17 12.24 -12.63
CA GLN A 109 -6.44 13.51 -12.84
C GLN A 109 -4.99 13.43 -12.34
N ALA A 110 -4.77 12.80 -11.19
CA ALA A 110 -3.42 12.60 -10.64
C ALA A 110 -2.58 11.68 -11.54
N TYR A 111 -3.13 10.54 -11.93
CA TYR A 111 -2.53 9.61 -12.89
C TYR A 111 -2.25 10.28 -14.25
N GLY A 112 -3.19 11.10 -14.73
CA GLY A 112 -3.08 11.82 -15.99
C GLY A 112 -1.93 12.83 -16.07
N ASP A 113 -1.42 13.31 -14.92
CA ASP A 113 -0.23 14.17 -14.89
C ASP A 113 1.03 13.39 -15.29
N LEU A 114 1.18 12.15 -14.80
CA LEU A 114 2.27 11.26 -15.21
C LEU A 114 2.04 10.67 -16.60
N ALA A 115 0.80 10.28 -16.92
CA ALA A 115 0.42 9.78 -18.23
C ALA A 115 0.19 10.91 -19.28
N SER A 116 0.87 12.05 -19.12
CA SER A 116 0.71 13.21 -19.99
C SER A 116 1.59 13.08 -21.25
N PRO A 117 1.10 13.49 -22.44
CA PRO A 117 1.94 13.60 -23.63
C PRO A 117 3.02 14.70 -23.52
N THR A 118 2.97 15.54 -22.48
CA THR A 118 4.00 16.54 -22.23
C THR A 118 5.16 16.01 -21.39
N LEU A 119 5.07 14.78 -20.86
CA LEU A 119 6.17 14.14 -20.15
C LEU A 119 7.34 13.92 -21.10
N ARG A 120 8.56 14.27 -20.67
CA ARG A 120 9.77 14.10 -21.47
C ARG A 120 10.83 13.39 -20.65
N GLU A 121 11.58 12.50 -21.28
CA GLU A 121 12.71 11.80 -20.67
C GLU A 121 13.74 12.78 -20.06
N ALA A 122 13.98 13.92 -20.72
CA ALA A 122 14.87 14.96 -20.20
C ALA A 122 14.40 15.55 -18.85
N ASP A 123 13.08 15.64 -18.62
CA ASP A 123 12.54 16.15 -17.35
C ASP A 123 12.74 15.11 -16.23
N ILE A 124 12.63 13.81 -16.55
CA ILE A 124 12.92 12.70 -15.62
C ILE A 124 14.41 12.68 -15.25
N GLN A 125 15.29 12.74 -16.24
CA GLN A 125 16.74 12.78 -16.01
C GLN A 125 17.16 14.00 -15.20
N GLN A 126 16.47 15.14 -15.36
CA GLN A 126 16.71 16.32 -14.54
C GLN A 126 16.34 16.09 -13.07
N ILE A 127 15.27 15.35 -12.77
CA ILE A 127 14.90 14.99 -11.40
C ILE A 127 15.99 14.14 -10.76
N TYR A 128 16.40 13.03 -11.40
CA TYR A 128 17.46 12.18 -10.87
C TYR A 128 18.81 12.90 -10.75
N ALA A 129 19.14 13.79 -11.69
CA ALA A 129 20.35 14.60 -11.61
C ALA A 129 20.34 15.62 -10.45
N ILE A 130 19.16 16.07 -9.99
CA ILE A 130 19.05 16.88 -8.77
C ILE A 130 19.21 15.98 -7.55
N GLU A 131 18.60 14.79 -7.55
CA GLU A 131 18.62 13.82 -6.46
C GLU A 131 20.03 13.32 -6.13
N GLU A 132 20.81 12.94 -7.14
CA GLU A 132 22.16 12.41 -6.96
C GLU A 132 23.20 13.51 -6.62
N ARG A 133 22.84 14.78 -6.81
CA ARG A 133 23.81 15.87 -6.71
C ARG A 133 23.96 16.39 -5.29
N THR A 134 25.16 16.22 -4.75
CA THR A 134 25.60 16.98 -3.58
C THR A 134 26.07 18.38 -3.99
N TYR A 135 25.26 19.39 -3.70
CA TYR A 135 25.57 20.80 -3.94
C TYR A 135 26.49 21.40 -2.88
N ILE A 136 26.35 20.97 -1.62
CA ILE A 136 27.08 21.52 -0.48
C ILE A 136 27.68 20.36 0.33
N PRO A 137 28.89 19.90 -0.03
CA PRO A 137 29.44 18.63 0.49
C PRO A 137 29.89 18.68 1.95
N PHE A 138 30.10 19.87 2.51
CA PHE A 138 30.62 20.06 3.87
C PHE A 138 29.53 20.29 4.93
N PHE A 139 28.26 20.38 4.53
CA PHE A 139 27.17 20.60 5.48
C PHE A 139 25.84 19.96 5.00
N PRO A 140 25.56 18.70 5.38
CA PRO A 140 24.43 17.92 4.86
C PRO A 140 23.07 18.61 5.01
N ALA A 141 22.80 19.23 6.16
CA ALA A 141 21.53 19.93 6.38
C ALA A 141 21.31 21.12 5.42
N LEU A 142 22.39 21.80 5.01
CA LEU A 142 22.33 22.91 4.06
C LEU A 142 22.27 22.38 2.62
N ASN A 143 22.90 21.23 2.34
CA ASN A 143 22.72 20.52 1.08
C ASN A 143 21.25 20.24 0.81
N ASN A 144 20.54 19.62 1.76
CA ASN A 144 19.14 19.25 1.58
C ASN A 144 18.24 20.47 1.36
N ILE A 145 18.47 21.58 2.08
CA ILE A 145 17.75 22.84 1.85
C ILE A 145 18.03 23.36 0.43
N PHE A 146 19.29 23.35 -0.01
CA PHE A 146 19.65 23.83 -1.33
C PHE A 146 19.06 22.94 -2.44
N GLN A 147 19.05 21.63 -2.24
CA GLN A 147 18.45 20.65 -3.15
C GLN A 147 16.95 20.87 -3.31
N GLN A 148 16.22 21.09 -2.20
CA GLN A 148 14.80 21.48 -2.24
C GLN A 148 14.58 22.81 -2.97
N LEU A 149 15.47 23.80 -2.79
CA LEU A 149 15.39 25.05 -3.57
C LEU A 149 15.58 24.78 -5.06
N VAL A 150 16.52 23.92 -5.45
CA VAL A 150 16.71 23.55 -6.84
C VAL A 150 15.45 22.89 -7.39
N TYR A 151 14.86 21.93 -6.68
CA TYR A 151 13.57 21.34 -7.07
C TYR A 151 12.48 22.39 -7.26
N ALA A 152 12.32 23.31 -6.31
CA ALA A 152 11.32 24.39 -6.38
C ALA A 152 11.46 25.28 -7.63
N PHE A 153 12.68 25.49 -8.12
CA PHE A 153 12.95 26.26 -9.34
C PHE A 153 12.86 25.46 -10.64
N ARG A 154 13.06 24.14 -10.55
CA ARG A 154 13.33 23.27 -11.71
C ARG A 154 12.19 22.31 -12.03
N VAL A 155 11.36 21.98 -11.04
CA VAL A 155 10.23 21.07 -11.16
C VAL A 155 8.94 21.85 -10.96
N ASN A 156 8.04 21.76 -11.94
CA ASN A 156 6.81 22.54 -11.94
C ASN A 156 5.87 22.13 -10.79
N GLY A 157 5.45 23.12 -10.00
CA GLY A 157 4.51 22.94 -8.89
C GLY A 157 5.07 22.19 -7.67
N TYR A 158 6.38 21.90 -7.63
CA TYR A 158 7.00 21.06 -6.59
C TYR A 158 6.67 21.52 -5.15
N ASN A 159 6.75 22.82 -4.88
CA ASN A 159 6.45 23.36 -3.55
C ASN A 159 5.03 23.04 -3.08
N LYS A 160 4.05 23.12 -3.99
CA LYS A 160 2.66 22.84 -3.64
C LYS A 160 2.42 21.36 -3.44
N LYS A 161 3.03 20.52 -4.28
CA LYS A 161 3.03 19.05 -4.14
C LYS A 161 3.60 18.65 -2.79
N LEU A 162 4.74 19.21 -2.38
CA LEU A 162 5.36 18.97 -1.08
C LEU A 162 4.47 19.38 0.12
N THR A 163 3.70 20.47 -0.02
CA THR A 163 2.84 20.95 1.08
C THR A 163 1.48 20.27 1.16
N LEU A 164 0.99 19.71 0.05
CA LEU A 164 -0.33 19.10 -0.09
C LEU A 164 -0.16 17.62 -0.46
N ASN A 165 0.51 16.90 0.43
CA ASN A 165 1.02 15.54 0.23
C ASN A 165 0.39 14.51 1.19
N GLU A 166 -0.82 14.77 1.69
CA GLU A 166 -1.49 13.93 2.69
C GLU A 166 -1.58 12.46 2.26
N ALA A 167 -1.72 12.20 0.96
CA ALA A 167 -1.76 10.86 0.37
C ALA A 167 -0.50 10.01 0.63
N HIS A 168 0.61 10.57 1.11
CA HIS A 168 1.82 9.82 1.45
C HIS A 168 1.72 9.18 2.85
N PHE A 169 0.77 9.63 3.68
CA PHE A 169 0.65 9.21 5.08
C PHE A 169 -0.59 8.36 5.31
N ALA A 170 -0.46 7.30 6.11
CA ALA A 170 -1.61 6.53 6.59
C ALA A 170 -2.57 7.44 7.37
N PRO A 171 -3.90 7.33 7.26
CA PRO A 171 -4.64 6.36 6.46
C PRO A 171 -4.89 6.77 5.00
N TRP A 172 -4.48 7.97 4.57
CA TRP A 172 -4.71 8.43 3.19
C TRP A 172 -3.91 7.63 2.17
N SER A 173 -2.67 7.21 2.47
CA SER A 173 -1.89 6.35 1.58
C SER A 173 -2.57 5.01 1.33
N THR A 174 -3.15 4.42 2.37
CA THR A 174 -3.98 3.24 2.25
C THR A 174 -5.24 3.51 1.41
N ARG A 175 -5.90 4.67 1.59
CA ARG A 175 -7.06 5.02 0.75
C ARG A 175 -6.68 5.25 -0.71
N ALA A 176 -5.54 5.89 -0.96
CA ALA A 176 -4.98 6.09 -2.29
C ALA A 176 -4.74 4.73 -2.96
N TYR A 177 -4.17 3.76 -2.23
CA TYR A 177 -4.07 2.38 -2.68
C TYR A 177 -5.42 1.77 -3.05
N MET A 178 -6.42 1.87 -2.16
CA MET A 178 -7.75 1.33 -2.41
C MET A 178 -8.39 1.92 -3.67
N VAL A 179 -8.31 3.24 -3.86
CA VAL A 179 -8.90 3.92 -5.03
C VAL A 179 -8.18 3.53 -6.31
N GLY A 180 -6.84 3.63 -6.31
CA GLY A 180 -6.05 3.36 -7.51
C GLY A 180 -6.08 1.90 -7.95
N HIS A 181 -6.03 0.95 -6.99
CA HIS A 181 -6.14 -0.47 -7.31
C HIS A 181 -7.57 -0.86 -7.75
N THR A 182 -8.61 -0.24 -7.19
CA THR A 182 -9.99 -0.44 -7.67
C THR A 182 -10.11 -0.04 -9.14
N GLU A 183 -9.52 1.09 -9.51
CA GLU A 183 -9.51 1.59 -10.88
C GLU A 183 -8.67 0.71 -11.82
N ALA A 184 -7.50 0.23 -11.36
CA ALA A 184 -6.71 -0.75 -12.11
C ALA A 184 -7.51 -2.04 -12.38
N LEU A 185 -8.29 -2.52 -11.41
CA LEU A 185 -9.17 -3.68 -11.60
C LEU A 185 -10.39 -3.38 -12.48
N HIS A 186 -10.88 -2.14 -12.52
CA HIS A 186 -11.89 -1.72 -13.50
C HIS A 186 -11.34 -1.80 -14.93
N SER A 187 -10.16 -1.23 -15.17
CA SER A 187 -9.41 -1.37 -16.43
C SER A 187 -9.14 -2.83 -16.78
N THR A 188 -8.87 -3.67 -15.78
CA THR A 188 -8.69 -5.12 -15.96
C THR A 188 -9.97 -5.82 -16.41
N GLU A 189 -11.13 -5.47 -15.86
CA GLU A 189 -12.42 -6.02 -16.32
C GLU A 189 -12.70 -5.66 -17.78
N LEU A 190 -12.41 -4.42 -18.19
CA LEU A 190 -12.52 -4.00 -19.59
C LEU A 190 -11.55 -4.79 -20.48
N ALA A 191 -10.29 -4.94 -20.07
CA ALA A 191 -9.31 -5.76 -20.79
C ALA A 191 -9.80 -7.21 -20.95
N TYR A 192 -10.33 -7.80 -19.89
CA TYR A 192 -10.85 -9.17 -19.91
C TYR A 192 -12.10 -9.31 -20.80
N ALA A 193 -13.01 -8.35 -20.77
CA ALA A 193 -14.16 -8.30 -21.67
C ALA A 193 -13.73 -8.24 -23.14
N PHE A 194 -12.76 -7.38 -23.48
CA PHE A 194 -12.21 -7.32 -24.84
C PHE A 194 -11.46 -8.58 -25.25
N LYS A 195 -10.76 -9.25 -24.33
CA LYS A 195 -10.14 -10.55 -24.58
C LYS A 195 -11.17 -11.60 -24.97
N LEU A 196 -12.29 -11.68 -24.24
CA LEU A 196 -13.37 -12.62 -24.55
C LEU A 196 -14.06 -12.25 -25.87
N LEU A 197 -14.33 -10.96 -26.13
CA LEU A 197 -14.91 -10.50 -27.39
C LEU A 197 -14.01 -10.84 -28.60
N ALA A 198 -12.69 -10.69 -28.49
CA ALA A 198 -11.75 -11.02 -29.55
C ALA A 198 -11.66 -12.55 -29.80
N ALA A 199 -11.88 -13.35 -28.78
CA ALA A 199 -11.81 -14.82 -28.83
C ALA A 199 -13.16 -15.51 -29.04
N GLU A 200 -14.26 -14.76 -29.16
CA GLU A 200 -15.63 -15.29 -29.14
C GLU A 200 -15.92 -16.18 -27.91
N GLY A 201 -15.40 -15.76 -26.74
CA GLY A 201 -15.52 -16.46 -25.46
C GLY A 201 -16.86 -16.24 -24.74
N ASP A 202 -16.99 -16.85 -23.56
CA ASP A 202 -18.21 -16.77 -22.76
C ASP A 202 -18.33 -15.43 -22.01
N LEU A 203 -19.19 -14.54 -22.54
CA LEU A 203 -19.44 -13.22 -21.96
C LEU A 203 -20.31 -13.26 -20.69
N SER A 204 -20.83 -14.42 -20.27
CA SER A 204 -21.62 -14.53 -19.04
C SER A 204 -20.79 -14.28 -17.77
N GLU A 205 -19.46 -14.36 -17.88
CA GLU A 205 -18.51 -14.03 -16.81
C GLU A 205 -18.26 -12.52 -16.63
N ILE A 206 -18.79 -11.68 -17.53
CA ILE A 206 -18.61 -10.22 -17.50
C ILE A 206 -19.83 -9.56 -16.89
N GLU A 207 -19.61 -8.64 -15.94
CA GLU A 207 -20.69 -7.83 -15.40
C GLU A 207 -21.37 -7.00 -16.51
N PRO A 208 -22.72 -6.94 -16.56
CA PRO A 208 -23.43 -6.23 -17.64
C PRO A 208 -23.02 -4.76 -17.82
N GLY A 209 -22.64 -4.08 -16.74
CA GLY A 209 -22.15 -2.71 -16.78
C GLY A 209 -20.84 -2.57 -17.56
N ILE A 210 -19.88 -3.49 -17.32
CA ILE A 210 -18.60 -3.55 -18.02
C ILE A 210 -18.80 -3.86 -19.50
N LEU A 211 -19.68 -4.82 -19.83
CA LEU A 211 -19.95 -5.16 -21.22
C LEU A 211 -20.59 -3.99 -21.99
N SER A 212 -21.51 -3.26 -21.33
CA SER A 212 -22.10 -2.04 -21.89
C SER A 212 -21.06 -0.95 -22.13
N GLU A 213 -20.11 -0.80 -21.21
CA GLU A 213 -19.00 0.15 -21.34
C GLU A 213 -18.04 -0.22 -22.47
N ALA A 214 -17.65 -1.50 -22.57
CA ALA A 214 -16.83 -2.00 -23.67
C ALA A 214 -17.48 -1.74 -25.03
N GLY A 215 -18.80 -1.92 -25.12
CA GLY A 215 -19.59 -1.58 -26.33
C GLY A 215 -19.53 -0.09 -26.67
N ARG A 216 -19.71 0.80 -25.69
CA ARG A 216 -19.59 2.26 -25.89
C ARG A 216 -18.19 2.68 -26.35
N VAL A 217 -17.15 2.06 -25.80
CA VAL A 217 -15.76 2.31 -26.19
C VAL A 217 -15.54 1.93 -27.66
N ALA A 218 -15.99 0.74 -28.06
CA ALA A 218 -15.86 0.28 -29.45
C ALA A 218 -16.65 1.17 -30.41
N GLU A 219 -17.86 1.60 -30.03
CA GLU A 219 -18.67 2.52 -30.82
C GLU A 219 -17.99 3.89 -30.98
N ALA A 220 -17.47 4.46 -29.90
CA ALA A 220 -16.78 5.75 -29.91
C ALA A 220 -15.54 5.72 -30.82
N ILE A 221 -14.78 4.63 -30.82
CA ILE A 221 -13.63 4.44 -31.72
C ILE A 221 -14.10 4.30 -33.17
N GLY A 222 -15.17 3.53 -33.44
CA GLY A 222 -15.73 3.39 -34.77
C GLY A 222 -16.22 4.72 -35.37
N GLN A 223 -16.70 5.65 -34.53
CA GLN A 223 -17.13 6.98 -34.96
C GLN A 223 -15.95 7.92 -35.26
N ASN A 224 -14.82 7.80 -34.55
CA ASN A 224 -13.66 8.66 -34.75
C ASN A 224 -12.33 7.94 -34.41
N PRO A 225 -11.84 7.04 -35.29
CA PRO A 225 -10.69 6.19 -34.99
C PRO A 225 -9.40 7.01 -34.78
N THR A 226 -9.22 8.07 -35.58
CA THR A 226 -8.02 8.92 -35.53
C THR A 226 -7.85 9.65 -34.20
N ALA A 227 -8.94 10.00 -33.50
CA ALA A 227 -8.87 10.64 -32.18
C ALA A 227 -8.23 9.75 -31.12
N TYR A 228 -8.27 8.43 -31.31
CA TYR A 228 -7.73 7.43 -30.38
C TYR A 228 -6.47 6.73 -30.92
N GLY A 229 -5.86 7.28 -31.97
CA GLY A 229 -4.64 6.74 -32.58
C GLY A 229 -4.84 5.43 -33.34
N TYR A 230 -6.04 5.21 -33.90
CA TYR A 230 -6.31 4.09 -34.80
C TYR A 230 -6.29 4.59 -36.26
N ASN A 231 -5.73 3.77 -37.15
CA ASN A 231 -5.81 3.98 -38.60
C ASN A 231 -7.05 3.26 -39.15
N ASP A 232 -7.56 3.71 -40.30
CA ASP A 232 -8.74 3.12 -40.97
C ASP A 232 -8.58 1.63 -41.32
N SER A 233 -7.37 1.07 -41.24
CA SER A 233 -7.09 -0.35 -41.47
C SER A 233 -7.38 -1.27 -40.27
N LEU A 234 -7.68 -0.73 -39.07
CA LEU A 234 -7.93 -1.50 -37.84
C LEU A 234 -9.43 -1.80 -37.60
N LEU A 235 -10.24 -1.77 -38.66
CA LEU A 235 -11.71 -1.77 -38.56
C LEU A 235 -12.37 -3.16 -38.49
N ASP A 236 -11.62 -4.27 -38.47
CA ASP A 236 -12.23 -5.54 -38.09
C ASP A 236 -12.36 -5.64 -36.56
N ASN A 237 -13.53 -6.07 -36.08
CA ASN A 237 -13.85 -6.09 -34.66
C ASN A 237 -12.85 -6.92 -33.84
N LYS A 238 -12.35 -8.03 -34.40
CA LYS A 238 -11.43 -8.91 -33.68
C LYS A 238 -10.09 -8.23 -33.42
N THR A 239 -9.51 -7.57 -34.42
CA THR A 239 -8.26 -6.81 -34.27
C THR A 239 -8.44 -5.63 -33.32
N LEU A 240 -9.55 -4.88 -33.43
CA LEU A 240 -9.88 -3.79 -32.51
C LEU A 240 -9.96 -4.29 -31.05
N TYR A 241 -10.70 -5.37 -30.81
CA TYR A 241 -10.85 -5.93 -29.46
C TYR A 241 -9.53 -6.48 -28.92
N ASN A 242 -8.71 -7.12 -29.74
CA ASN A 242 -7.39 -7.59 -29.29
C ASN A 242 -6.47 -6.42 -28.92
N GLU A 243 -6.49 -5.35 -29.70
CA GLU A 243 -5.75 -4.12 -29.40
C GLU A 243 -6.26 -3.45 -28.11
N LEU A 244 -7.57 -3.38 -27.91
CA LEU A 244 -8.15 -2.84 -26.67
C LEU A 244 -7.85 -3.70 -25.45
N TYR A 245 -7.82 -5.03 -25.58
CA TYR A 245 -7.34 -5.93 -24.53
C TYR A 245 -5.93 -5.53 -24.08
N TYR A 246 -5.00 -5.35 -25.01
CA TYR A 246 -3.63 -4.95 -24.69
C TYR A 246 -3.53 -3.55 -24.09
N ARG A 247 -4.27 -2.58 -24.64
CA ARG A 247 -4.27 -1.21 -24.10
C ARG A 247 -4.83 -1.12 -22.69
N TYR A 248 -5.97 -1.74 -22.42
CA TYR A 248 -6.55 -1.76 -21.08
C TYR A 248 -5.72 -2.58 -20.08
N HIS A 249 -5.08 -3.66 -20.52
CA HIS A 249 -4.14 -4.39 -19.67
C HIS A 249 -2.94 -3.51 -19.27
N ALA A 250 -2.33 -2.79 -20.22
CA ALA A 250 -1.23 -1.88 -19.91
C ALA A 250 -1.67 -0.67 -19.08
N LEU A 251 -2.89 -0.14 -19.31
CA LEU A 251 -3.49 0.88 -18.47
C LEU A 251 -3.64 0.39 -17.03
N ALA A 252 -4.17 -0.83 -16.82
CA ALA A 252 -4.33 -1.42 -15.50
C ALA A 252 -3.00 -1.53 -14.76
N VAL A 253 -1.95 -2.04 -15.44
CA VAL A 253 -0.60 -2.13 -14.87
C VAL A 253 -0.05 -0.74 -14.55
N GLY A 254 -0.18 0.23 -15.45
CA GLY A 254 0.29 1.60 -15.22
C GLY A 254 -0.43 2.30 -14.07
N GLN A 255 -1.75 2.11 -13.94
CA GLN A 255 -2.54 2.63 -12.81
C GLN A 255 -2.10 2.01 -11.48
N ASP A 256 -1.90 0.68 -11.44
CA ASP A 256 -1.45 0.03 -10.21
C ASP A 256 -0.03 0.48 -9.82
N LEU A 257 0.91 0.56 -10.78
CA LEU A 257 2.26 1.08 -10.56
C LEU A 257 2.27 2.55 -10.09
N PHE A 258 1.42 3.42 -10.65
CA PHE A 258 1.28 4.79 -10.15
C PHE A 258 0.82 4.81 -8.69
N THR A 259 -0.11 3.92 -8.35
CA THR A 259 -0.64 3.76 -7.00
C THR A 259 0.41 3.21 -6.03
N MET A 260 1.35 2.43 -6.53
CA MET A 260 2.42 1.83 -5.72
C MET A 260 3.35 2.86 -5.07
N HIS A 261 3.38 4.10 -5.56
CA HIS A 261 4.07 5.19 -4.86
C HIS A 261 3.52 5.35 -3.43
N PHE A 262 2.21 5.60 -3.30
CA PHE A 262 1.54 5.77 -2.00
C PHE A 262 1.55 4.48 -1.18
N TYR A 263 1.48 3.32 -1.84
CA TYR A 263 1.60 2.03 -1.17
C TYR A 263 2.98 1.85 -0.52
N SER A 264 4.05 2.15 -1.27
CA SER A 264 5.43 2.02 -0.80
C SER A 264 5.77 3.00 0.30
N ASP A 265 5.25 4.22 0.25
CA ASP A 265 5.33 5.16 1.38
C ASP A 265 4.85 4.58 2.70
N HIS A 266 3.85 3.68 2.66
CA HIS A 266 3.33 3.05 3.87
C HIS A 266 4.35 2.14 4.59
N PHE A 267 5.50 1.85 3.98
CA PHE A 267 6.59 1.07 4.58
C PHE A 267 7.61 1.97 5.31
N ALA A 268 7.49 3.30 5.21
CA ALA A 268 8.29 4.21 6.02
C ALA A 268 7.67 4.41 7.42
N GLY A 269 8.46 4.28 8.49
CA GLY A 269 7.99 4.43 9.87
C GLY A 269 7.29 5.78 10.14
N GLY A 270 7.81 6.86 9.56
CA GLY A 270 7.26 8.21 9.61
C GLY A 270 5.96 8.40 8.81
N HIS A 271 5.55 7.41 8.03
CA HIS A 271 4.36 7.46 7.19
C HIS A 271 3.19 6.66 7.76
N LEU A 272 3.42 5.91 8.84
CA LEU A 272 2.43 5.04 9.48
C LEU A 272 1.39 5.81 10.29
N SER A 273 0.39 5.07 10.78
CA SER A 273 -0.84 5.57 11.41
C SER A 273 -0.62 6.54 12.58
N ARG A 274 0.55 6.48 13.23
CA ARG A 274 0.94 7.37 14.33
C ARG A 274 1.00 8.85 13.91
N ILE A 275 1.39 9.12 12.67
CA ILE A 275 1.55 10.48 12.14
C ILE A 275 0.32 10.95 11.39
N GLY A 276 -0.45 10.03 10.82
CA GLY A 276 -1.65 10.31 10.03
C GLY A 276 -2.56 11.38 10.59
N LEU A 277 -3.25 11.08 11.68
CA LEU A 277 -4.20 12.01 12.26
C LEU A 277 -3.54 13.34 12.66
N LEU A 278 -2.29 13.28 13.16
CA LEU A 278 -1.52 14.46 13.54
C LEU A 278 -1.14 15.34 12.34
N ARG A 279 -1.02 14.80 11.11
CA ARG A 279 -0.77 15.61 9.90
C ARG A 279 -1.87 16.63 9.62
N GLN A 280 -3.12 16.33 10.00
CA GLN A 280 -4.21 17.31 9.91
C GLN A 280 -4.34 18.16 11.18
N ILE A 281 -4.26 17.53 12.35
CA ILE A 281 -4.47 18.22 13.63
C ILE A 281 -3.41 19.30 13.86
N MET A 282 -2.13 19.00 13.58
CA MET A 282 -1.03 19.88 13.94
C MET A 282 -1.08 21.20 13.16
N PRO A 283 -1.20 21.23 11.82
CA PRO A 283 -1.36 22.48 11.08
C PRO A 283 -2.66 23.21 11.43
N ALA A 284 -3.75 22.48 11.65
CA ALA A 284 -5.04 23.08 11.99
C ALA A 284 -5.01 23.81 13.35
N GLN A 285 -4.35 23.24 14.36
CA GLN A 285 -4.28 23.83 15.70
C GLN A 285 -3.12 24.83 15.87
N PHE A 286 -1.99 24.62 15.19
CA PHE A 286 -0.75 25.37 15.45
C PHE A 286 -0.14 26.05 14.22
N GLY A 287 -0.80 26.01 13.07
CA GLY A 287 -0.32 26.60 11.81
C GLY A 287 1.03 26.02 11.37
N ASN A 288 1.89 26.87 10.81
CA ASN A 288 3.22 26.47 10.33
C ASN A 288 4.09 25.79 11.40
N TRP A 289 3.93 26.16 12.67
CA TRP A 289 4.65 25.53 13.77
C TRP A 289 4.24 24.07 13.93
N GLY A 290 2.95 23.78 13.78
CA GLY A 290 2.43 22.42 13.77
C GLY A 290 3.01 21.60 12.62
N SER A 291 3.05 22.14 11.41
CA SER A 291 3.66 21.50 10.24
C SER A 291 5.13 21.16 10.45
N ILE A 292 5.90 22.06 11.07
CA ILE A 292 7.32 21.81 11.39
C ILE A 292 7.46 20.71 12.45
N LEU A 293 6.62 20.72 13.49
CA LEU A 293 6.69 19.74 14.57
C LEU A 293 6.31 18.33 14.11
N ILE A 294 5.29 18.19 13.28
CA ILE A 294 4.93 16.87 12.74
C ILE A 294 6.02 16.35 11.80
N ASN A 295 6.70 17.22 11.04
CA ASN A 295 7.89 16.83 10.28
C ASN A 295 9.07 16.39 11.17
N ASN A 296 9.21 16.97 12.36
CA ASN A 296 10.25 16.51 13.29
C ASN A 296 9.93 15.12 13.83
N MET A 297 8.66 14.86 14.18
CA MET A 297 8.22 13.53 14.60
C MET A 297 8.36 12.50 13.48
N HIS A 298 7.99 12.87 12.25
CA HIS A 298 8.23 12.08 11.04
C HIS A 298 9.69 11.63 10.92
N ASN A 299 10.62 12.57 10.99
CA ASN A 299 12.04 12.25 10.89
C ASN A 299 12.54 11.41 12.07
N GLU A 300 11.98 11.62 13.27
CA GLU A 300 12.31 10.85 14.47
C GLU A 300 11.85 9.39 14.34
N ASP A 301 10.60 9.15 13.93
CA ASP A 301 10.05 7.81 13.69
C ASP A 301 10.79 7.12 12.53
N ASN A 302 11.17 7.86 11.47
CA ASN A 302 12.02 7.36 10.38
C ASN A 302 13.41 6.92 10.87
N THR A 303 14.02 7.68 11.79
CA THR A 303 15.37 7.42 12.31
C THR A 303 15.40 6.23 13.26
N PHE A 304 14.43 6.15 14.19
CA PHE A 304 14.42 5.10 15.20
C PHE A 304 13.70 3.83 14.74
N GLY A 305 12.87 3.92 13.70
CA GLY A 305 12.04 2.84 13.21
C GLY A 305 10.91 2.48 14.18
N LEU A 306 9.83 1.91 13.65
CA LEU A 306 8.68 1.47 14.44
C LEU A 306 8.54 -0.04 14.32
N ASN A 307 8.27 -0.73 15.44
CA ASN A 307 7.95 -2.15 15.35
C ASN A 307 6.57 -2.30 14.70
N VAL A 308 6.48 -3.10 13.65
CA VAL A 308 5.29 -3.28 12.82
C VAL A 308 4.87 -4.75 12.78
N LEU A 309 3.65 -4.97 12.30
CA LEU A 309 3.16 -6.28 11.91
C LEU A 309 2.30 -6.13 10.64
N ASN A 310 1.96 -7.26 10.01
CA ASN A 310 1.06 -7.31 8.86
C ASN A 310 -0.33 -7.82 9.28
N PRO A 311 -1.22 -6.97 9.84
CA PRO A 311 -2.45 -7.42 10.49
C PRO A 311 -3.54 -7.90 9.53
N PHE A 312 -3.37 -7.66 8.23
CA PHE A 312 -4.44 -7.81 7.23
C PHE A 312 -4.31 -9.08 6.40
N GLN A 313 -3.38 -9.98 6.77
CA GLN A 313 -3.27 -11.29 6.13
C GLN A 313 -4.58 -12.08 6.24
N PRO A 314 -5.05 -12.69 5.14
CA PRO A 314 -6.28 -13.47 5.18
C PRO A 314 -6.15 -14.68 6.12
N LYS A 315 -7.22 -15.01 6.85
CA LYS A 315 -7.21 -16.03 7.92
C LYS A 315 -6.72 -17.43 7.48
N GLY A 316 -6.79 -17.75 6.19
CA GLY A 316 -6.36 -19.03 5.60
C GLY A 316 -4.86 -19.15 5.31
N TYR A 317 -4.08 -18.05 5.37
CA TYR A 317 -2.64 -18.11 5.11
C TYR A 317 -1.81 -18.59 6.29
N LYS A 318 -2.44 -18.77 7.47
CA LYS A 318 -1.82 -19.40 8.65
C LYS A 318 -1.30 -20.83 8.40
N HIS A 319 -1.69 -21.44 7.28
CA HIS A 319 -1.27 -22.78 6.87
C HIS A 319 0.04 -22.79 6.07
N TYR A 320 0.47 -21.63 5.56
CA TYR A 320 1.78 -21.48 4.93
C TYR A 320 2.80 -21.25 6.05
N GLY A 321 3.68 -22.22 6.29
CA GLY A 321 4.76 -22.10 7.26
C GLY A 321 5.66 -20.92 6.90
N ALA A 322 6.26 -20.26 7.89
CA ALA A 322 7.17 -19.11 7.74
C ALA A 322 8.36 -19.37 6.80
N ASP A 323 8.60 -20.63 6.44
CA ASP A 323 9.61 -21.13 5.50
C ASP A 323 9.11 -21.21 4.04
N THR A 324 7.86 -20.84 3.76
CA THR A 324 7.29 -20.86 2.41
C THR A 324 7.25 -19.46 1.80
N VAL A 325 7.30 -19.36 0.47
CA VAL A 325 7.20 -18.09 -0.27
C VAL A 325 5.88 -17.31 -0.03
N PHE A 326 4.88 -17.94 0.59
CA PHE A 326 3.59 -17.35 0.96
C PHE A 326 3.37 -17.28 2.48
N GLY A 327 4.30 -17.84 3.24
CA GLY A 327 4.25 -17.86 4.69
C GLY A 327 4.89 -16.61 5.21
N VAL A 328 4.05 -15.62 5.49
CA VAL A 328 4.50 -14.47 6.25
C VAL A 328 4.42 -14.89 7.71
N ASN A 329 5.57 -15.14 8.33
CA ASN A 329 5.60 -15.11 9.79
C ASN A 329 5.03 -13.74 10.19
N PRO A 330 4.19 -13.59 11.22
CA PRO A 330 4.03 -12.27 11.84
C PRO A 330 5.40 -11.90 12.43
N SER A 331 6.31 -11.52 11.54
CA SER A 331 7.63 -11.03 11.84
C SER A 331 7.39 -9.77 12.64
N GLN A 332 8.06 -9.74 13.78
CA GLN A 332 8.28 -8.51 14.50
C GLN A 332 9.28 -7.75 13.64
N ASP A 333 8.76 -7.00 12.67
CA ASP A 333 9.58 -6.21 11.77
C ASP A 333 9.69 -4.80 12.30
N GLN A 334 10.65 -4.08 11.77
CA GLN A 334 10.85 -2.68 12.08
C GLN A 334 10.77 -1.90 10.77
N ALA A 335 9.74 -1.07 10.65
CA ALA A 335 9.60 -0.13 9.56
C ALA A 335 10.49 1.07 9.88
N TYR A 336 11.63 1.14 9.20
CA TYR A 336 12.50 2.32 9.23
C TYR A 336 12.00 3.35 8.20
N GLY A 337 12.71 4.47 8.08
CA GLY A 337 12.22 5.62 7.33
C GLY A 337 12.72 5.76 5.91
N ASP A 338 12.48 6.95 5.37
CA ASP A 338 13.12 7.43 4.15
C ASP A 338 14.65 7.31 4.28
N GLY A 339 15.30 6.74 3.26
CA GLY A 339 16.75 6.58 3.17
C GLY A 339 17.28 5.27 3.76
N THR A 340 16.44 4.43 4.37
CA THR A 340 16.85 3.16 4.98
C THR A 340 16.52 1.91 4.16
N TYR A 341 15.90 2.04 2.99
CA TYR A 341 15.49 0.90 2.15
C TYR A 341 16.66 -0.03 1.79
N PHE A 342 17.85 0.53 1.59
CA PHE A 342 19.06 -0.25 1.27
C PHE A 342 19.85 -0.70 2.50
N GLU A 343 19.39 -0.37 3.70
CA GLU A 343 20.04 -0.80 4.93
C GLU A 343 19.65 -2.23 5.26
N ARG A 344 20.64 -3.05 5.62
CA ARG A 344 20.42 -4.46 6.00
C ARG A 344 19.41 -4.63 7.14
N SER A 345 19.29 -3.64 8.03
CA SER A 345 18.29 -3.61 9.10
C SER A 345 16.85 -3.55 8.59
N ASN A 346 16.64 -3.12 7.34
CA ASN A 346 15.33 -2.93 6.70
C ASN A 346 15.04 -3.94 5.57
N ASP A 347 15.87 -4.98 5.42
CA ASP A 347 15.73 -5.98 4.34
C ASP A 347 14.36 -6.68 4.37
N GLU A 348 13.85 -7.01 5.56
CA GLU A 348 12.58 -7.73 5.70
C GLU A 348 11.38 -6.86 5.30
N ASP A 349 11.31 -5.63 5.81
CA ASP A 349 10.27 -4.66 5.45
C ASP A 349 10.30 -4.35 3.94
N SER A 350 11.51 -4.21 3.38
CA SER A 350 11.72 -4.04 1.94
C SER A 350 11.24 -5.25 1.12
N ASN A 351 11.42 -6.47 1.63
CA ASN A 351 10.91 -7.69 0.98
C ASN A 351 9.38 -7.75 1.04
N GLN A 352 8.77 -7.39 2.18
CA GLN A 352 7.31 -7.32 2.32
C GLN A 352 6.72 -6.29 1.35
N LEU A 353 7.39 -5.14 1.14
CA LEU A 353 7.01 -4.15 0.13
C LEU A 353 6.94 -4.77 -1.27
N ILE A 354 8.02 -5.40 -1.74
CA ILE A 354 8.04 -6.02 -3.07
C ILE A 354 6.96 -7.09 -3.20
N ASN A 355 6.82 -7.95 -2.19
CA ASN A 355 5.79 -8.99 -2.20
C ASN A 355 4.38 -8.39 -2.29
N GLY A 356 4.12 -7.28 -1.60
CA GLY A 356 2.85 -6.56 -1.68
C GLY A 356 2.57 -5.99 -3.08
N MET A 357 3.57 -5.33 -3.68
CA MET A 357 3.48 -4.78 -5.04
C MET A 357 3.22 -5.89 -6.07
N ASP A 358 3.97 -6.99 -5.99
CA ASP A 358 3.78 -8.17 -6.85
C ASP A 358 2.38 -8.76 -6.68
N ASN A 359 1.88 -8.88 -5.44
CA ASN A 359 0.56 -9.46 -5.19
C ASN A 359 -0.59 -8.58 -5.65
N SER A 360 -0.42 -7.26 -5.60
CA SER A 360 -1.36 -6.31 -6.19
C SER A 360 -1.45 -6.48 -7.71
N LEU A 361 -0.32 -6.45 -8.42
CA LEU A 361 -0.30 -6.72 -9.87
C LEU A 361 -0.72 -8.16 -10.21
N GLY A 362 -0.57 -9.08 -9.26
CA GLY A 362 -1.08 -10.44 -9.34
C GLY A 362 -2.60 -10.50 -9.43
N ASP A 363 -3.35 -9.57 -8.84
CA ASP A 363 -4.80 -9.52 -8.99
C ASP A 363 -5.23 -9.27 -10.45
N ILE A 364 -4.52 -8.37 -11.14
CA ILE A 364 -4.71 -8.09 -12.57
C ILE A 364 -4.47 -9.36 -13.38
N THR A 365 -3.30 -9.99 -13.19
CA THR A 365 -2.92 -11.19 -13.94
C THR A 365 -3.90 -12.34 -13.69
N ARG A 366 -4.24 -12.61 -12.42
CA ARG A 366 -5.19 -13.67 -12.05
C ARG A 366 -6.55 -13.45 -12.71
N ARG A 367 -7.04 -12.21 -12.74
CA ARG A 367 -8.31 -11.90 -13.40
C ARG A 367 -8.23 -12.14 -14.91
N LEU A 368 -7.18 -11.67 -15.59
CA LEU A 368 -7.00 -11.87 -17.03
C LEU A 368 -6.86 -13.34 -17.45
N LEU A 369 -6.42 -14.20 -16.53
CA LEU A 369 -6.36 -15.67 -16.72
C LEU A 369 -7.71 -16.38 -16.45
N GLY A 370 -8.80 -15.65 -16.19
CA GLY A 370 -10.13 -16.20 -15.91
C GLY A 370 -10.42 -16.42 -14.41
N GLY A 371 -9.58 -15.89 -13.53
CA GLY A 371 -9.86 -15.85 -12.09
C GLY A 371 -10.99 -14.85 -11.75
N LYS A 372 -11.44 -14.90 -10.50
CA LYS A 372 -12.44 -13.94 -9.99
C LYS A 372 -11.78 -12.61 -9.63
N LYS A 373 -12.48 -11.51 -9.90
CA LYS A 373 -12.10 -10.19 -9.38
C LYS A 373 -12.10 -10.22 -7.84
N PRO A 374 -11.00 -9.84 -7.18
CA PRO A 374 -10.96 -9.78 -5.72
C PRO A 374 -11.91 -8.69 -5.20
N GLN A 375 -12.47 -8.92 -4.02
CA GLN A 375 -13.18 -7.86 -3.30
C GLN A 375 -12.19 -6.85 -2.71
N PRO A 376 -12.58 -5.59 -2.47
CA PRO A 376 -11.68 -4.56 -1.92
C PRO A 376 -10.91 -4.99 -0.66
N SER A 377 -11.57 -5.66 0.29
CA SER A 377 -10.92 -6.18 1.50
C SER A 377 -9.98 -7.39 1.28
N GLN A 378 -9.82 -7.82 0.03
CA GLN A 378 -9.02 -8.97 -0.39
C GLN A 378 -7.99 -8.61 -1.47
N TYR A 379 -7.75 -7.32 -1.73
CA TYR A 379 -6.68 -6.89 -2.62
C TYR A 379 -5.34 -7.42 -2.13
N GLY A 380 -4.55 -7.93 -3.07
CA GLY A 380 -3.34 -8.70 -2.79
C GLY A 380 -2.29 -7.92 -2.00
N GLY A 381 -2.15 -6.63 -2.29
CA GLY A 381 -1.21 -5.75 -1.56
C GLY A 381 -1.56 -5.60 -0.08
N LEU A 382 -2.85 -5.63 0.30
CA LEU A 382 -3.26 -5.42 1.70
C LEU A 382 -2.65 -6.45 2.65
N ALA A 383 -2.41 -7.68 2.19
CA ALA A 383 -1.85 -8.74 3.03
C ALA A 383 -0.44 -8.41 3.59
N PHE A 384 0.26 -7.47 2.96
CA PHE A 384 1.64 -7.09 3.26
C PHE A 384 1.76 -5.69 3.85
N LEU A 385 0.65 -4.94 3.94
CA LEU A 385 0.67 -3.56 4.41
C LEU A 385 1.02 -3.53 5.91
N PRO A 386 2.13 -2.87 6.30
CA PRO A 386 2.57 -2.85 7.69
C PRO A 386 1.71 -1.91 8.52
N GLU A 387 1.61 -2.19 9.81
CA GLU A 387 0.94 -1.33 10.78
C GLU A 387 1.66 -1.38 12.13
N VAL A 388 1.63 -0.27 12.88
CA VAL A 388 2.32 -0.15 14.16
C VAL A 388 1.85 -1.23 15.13
N ASN A 389 2.81 -2.02 15.64
CA ASN A 389 2.57 -3.08 16.59
C ASN A 389 2.53 -2.55 18.02
N TYR A 390 1.36 -2.06 18.44
CA TYR A 390 1.14 -1.58 19.81
C TYR A 390 1.16 -2.69 20.88
N LYS A 391 1.32 -3.96 20.51
CA LYS A 391 1.54 -5.06 21.47
C LYS A 391 3.01 -5.26 21.83
N GLU A 392 3.89 -4.60 21.10
CA GLU A 392 5.32 -4.63 21.34
C GLU A 392 5.81 -3.31 21.88
N SER A 393 7.08 -3.32 22.28
CA SER A 393 7.73 -2.11 22.70
C SER A 393 7.87 -1.14 21.53
N GLN A 394 7.73 0.16 21.78
CA GLN A 394 7.78 1.20 20.76
C GLN A 394 8.65 2.36 21.25
N PRO A 395 9.42 3.02 20.36
CA PRO A 395 10.02 4.30 20.70
C PRO A 395 8.93 5.29 21.14
N GLN A 396 9.20 5.98 22.25
CA GLN A 396 8.33 7.02 22.80
C GLN A 396 8.16 8.14 21.76
N PRO A 397 6.93 8.43 21.29
CA PRO A 397 6.76 9.42 20.24
C PRO A 397 7.03 10.85 20.70
N LEU A 398 7.43 11.72 19.77
CA LEU A 398 7.59 13.15 20.08
C LEU A 398 6.25 13.80 20.44
N LEU A 399 5.18 13.43 19.74
CA LEU A 399 3.83 13.97 19.89
C LEU A 399 2.81 12.86 20.11
N ILE A 400 1.80 13.13 20.95
CA ILE A 400 0.65 12.25 21.16
C ILE A 400 -0.63 13.05 21.03
N HIS A 401 -1.62 12.49 20.31
CA HIS A 401 -3.01 12.93 20.40
C HIS A 401 -3.70 12.17 21.53
N GLY A 402 -4.02 12.89 22.61
CA GLY A 402 -4.66 12.34 23.80
C GLY A 402 -6.12 11.98 23.55
N VAL A 403 -6.66 11.07 24.36
CA VAL A 403 -8.09 10.69 24.32
C VAL A 403 -9.03 11.84 24.67
N ASP A 404 -8.50 12.89 25.30
CA ASP A 404 -9.17 14.16 25.61
C ASP A 404 -9.22 15.14 24.41
N GLY A 405 -8.67 14.74 23.26
CA GLY A 405 -8.62 15.54 22.04
C GLY A 405 -7.48 16.55 21.98
N LYS A 406 -6.63 16.63 23.01
CA LYS A 406 -5.50 17.56 23.07
C LYS A 406 -4.22 16.95 22.51
N VAL A 407 -3.29 17.81 22.12
CA VAL A 407 -1.95 17.39 21.69
C VAL A 407 -0.95 17.55 22.83
N TYR A 408 -0.12 16.55 23.01
CA TYR A 408 0.92 16.50 24.02
C TYR A 408 2.28 16.29 23.35
N TYR A 409 3.36 16.80 23.94
CA TYR A 409 4.73 16.58 23.49
C TYR A 409 5.61 16.03 24.63
N ARG A 410 6.60 15.22 24.27
CA ARG A 410 7.53 14.60 25.24
C ARG A 410 8.28 15.68 26.02
N ALA A 411 8.25 15.60 27.36
CA ALA A 411 8.82 16.64 28.23
C ALA A 411 10.35 16.70 28.15
N ASP A 412 11.01 15.54 28.06
CA ASP A 412 12.42 15.41 27.74
C ASP A 412 12.58 15.17 26.23
N ILE A 413 12.84 16.26 25.51
CA ILE A 413 12.87 16.25 24.05
C ILE A 413 14.03 15.39 23.52
N SER A 414 15.17 15.42 24.21
CA SER A 414 16.42 14.76 23.81
C SER A 414 16.47 13.27 24.12
N ARG A 415 15.63 12.78 25.03
CA ARG A 415 15.64 11.39 25.48
C ARG A 415 14.43 10.66 24.93
N VAL A 416 14.65 9.54 24.25
CA VAL A 416 13.58 8.69 23.71
C VAL A 416 13.62 7.36 24.43
N ASP A 417 12.67 7.13 25.33
CA ASP A 417 12.55 5.84 26.00
C ASP A 417 11.87 4.82 25.08
N VAL A 418 12.16 3.53 25.28
CA VAL A 418 11.43 2.42 24.65
C VAL A 418 10.29 2.02 25.59
N LEU A 419 9.05 2.28 25.18
CA LEU A 419 7.85 2.02 25.97
C LEU A 419 7.32 0.61 25.69
N SER A 420 7.03 -0.19 26.72
CA SER A 420 6.27 -1.43 26.56
C SER A 420 4.82 -1.15 26.11
N ALA A 421 4.11 -2.17 25.64
CA ALA A 421 2.69 -2.04 25.24
C ALA A 421 1.79 -1.45 26.34
N GLU A 422 1.99 -1.87 27.59
CA GLU A 422 1.26 -1.35 28.75
C GLU A 422 1.63 0.12 29.02
N GLN A 423 2.92 0.44 29.04
CA GLN A 423 3.39 1.82 29.23
C GLN A 423 2.87 2.74 28.13
N TYR A 424 2.88 2.29 26.88
CA TYR A 424 2.36 3.05 25.74
C TYR A 424 0.86 3.31 25.89
N THR A 425 0.09 2.30 26.30
CA THR A 425 -1.35 2.43 26.54
C THR A 425 -1.64 3.44 27.65
N LEU A 426 -0.96 3.33 28.79
CA LEU A 426 -1.09 4.27 29.91
C LEU A 426 -0.69 5.69 29.50
N THR A 427 0.40 5.82 28.74
CA THR A 427 0.89 7.10 28.22
C THR A 427 -0.14 7.76 27.30
N ARG A 428 -0.85 7.00 26.46
CA ARG A 428 -1.92 7.57 25.61
C ARG A 428 -3.18 7.96 26.39
N GLN A 429 -3.50 7.23 27.46
CA GLN A 429 -4.66 7.52 28.30
C GLN A 429 -4.43 8.73 29.20
N ASP A 430 -3.21 8.90 29.72
CA ASP A 430 -2.84 9.98 30.62
C ASP A 430 -1.43 10.51 30.32
N PRO A 431 -1.24 11.28 29.22
CA PRO A 431 0.09 11.71 28.79
C PRO A 431 0.80 12.59 29.84
N ALA A 432 0.06 13.44 30.54
CA ALA A 432 0.60 14.41 31.50
C ALA A 432 1.34 13.74 32.66
N ASN A 433 0.82 12.61 33.16
CA ASN A 433 1.46 11.84 34.24
C ASN A 433 2.53 10.86 33.74
N HIS A 434 2.70 10.73 32.42
CA HIS A 434 3.65 9.80 31.79
C HIS A 434 4.72 10.52 30.97
N GLY A 435 5.16 11.69 31.45
CA GLY A 435 6.32 12.39 30.89
C GLY A 435 6.02 13.27 29.68
N TYR A 436 4.76 13.65 29.44
CA TYR A 436 4.39 14.61 28.41
C TYR A 436 3.86 15.92 28.99
N LYS A 437 3.89 16.96 28.16
CA LYS A 437 3.31 18.28 28.45
C LYS A 437 2.30 18.63 27.36
N GLU A 438 1.19 19.25 27.77
CA GLU A 438 0.20 19.77 26.82
C GLU A 438 0.86 20.81 25.89
N LEU A 439 0.60 20.68 24.60
CA LEU A 439 1.11 21.57 23.57
C LEU A 439 0.09 22.70 23.34
N GLY A 440 0.40 23.89 23.86
CA GLY A 440 -0.21 25.15 23.42
C GLY A 440 0.55 25.83 22.27
N TYR A 441 -0.03 26.88 21.72
CA TYR A 441 0.55 27.64 20.60
C TYR A 441 1.97 28.19 20.90
N PHE A 442 2.16 28.84 22.05
CA PHE A 442 3.48 29.38 22.42
C PHE A 442 4.51 28.28 22.74
N SER A 443 4.08 27.16 23.33
CA SER A 443 4.96 26.01 23.53
C SER A 443 5.34 25.35 22.21
N ALA A 444 4.49 25.39 21.17
CA ALA A 444 4.83 24.91 19.83
C ALA A 444 5.97 25.73 19.21
N ILE A 445 5.90 27.07 19.29
CA ILE A 445 6.99 27.96 18.84
C ILE A 445 8.29 27.61 19.56
N TRP A 446 8.25 27.50 20.90
CA TRP A 446 9.43 27.18 21.68
C TRP A 446 10.00 25.79 21.39
N LEU A 447 9.13 24.79 21.18
CA LEU A 447 9.54 23.44 20.84
C LEU A 447 10.24 23.41 19.47
N VAL A 448 9.69 24.13 18.47
CA VAL A 448 10.34 24.29 17.16
C VAL A 448 11.71 24.95 17.31
N ALA A 449 11.81 26.04 18.08
CA ALA A 449 13.08 26.72 18.31
C ALA A 449 14.12 25.78 18.95
N LYS A 450 13.73 24.97 19.94
CA LYS A 450 14.61 23.98 20.56
C LYS A 450 15.10 22.93 19.55
N LEU A 451 14.19 22.35 18.78
CA LEU A 451 14.52 21.26 17.85
C LEU A 451 15.32 21.74 16.63
N ARG A 452 15.09 22.98 16.14
CA ARG A 452 15.71 23.50 14.91
C ARG A 452 16.95 24.36 15.16
N LEU A 453 16.94 25.22 16.17
CA LEU A 453 18.05 26.17 16.45
C LEU A 453 19.05 25.62 17.47
N LEU A 454 18.60 24.71 18.35
CA LEU A 454 19.39 24.13 19.43
C LEU A 454 19.50 22.61 19.30
N SER A 455 19.50 22.10 18.07
CA SER A 455 19.58 20.66 17.78
C SER A 455 20.79 20.00 18.43
N PHE A 456 21.94 20.68 18.49
CA PHE A 456 23.13 20.17 19.19
C PHE A 456 22.93 19.85 20.68
N ILE A 457 21.89 20.41 21.32
CA ILE A 457 21.48 20.11 22.70
C ILE A 457 20.30 19.14 22.72
N TYR A 458 19.31 19.35 21.85
CA TYR A 458 18.01 18.69 21.90
C TYR A 458 17.80 17.58 20.87
N SER A 459 18.85 17.16 20.15
CA SER A 459 18.77 16.02 19.24
C SER A 459 18.32 14.77 20.01
N PRO A 460 17.26 14.09 19.54
CA PRO A 460 16.73 12.92 20.22
C PRO A 460 17.74 11.77 20.18
N LYS A 461 17.83 11.03 21.28
CA LYS A 461 18.66 9.83 21.43
C LYS A 461 17.80 8.72 22.02
N LEU A 462 17.79 7.59 21.32
CA LEU A 462 17.13 6.37 21.81
C LEU A 462 17.93 5.80 22.99
N GLU A 463 17.28 5.69 24.13
CA GLU A 463 17.86 5.03 25.30
C GLU A 463 17.92 3.53 25.04
N GLN A 464 19.12 2.96 25.18
CA GLN A 464 19.30 1.52 25.20
C GLN A 464 18.50 0.96 26.38
N PRO A 465 17.73 -0.13 26.20
CA PRO A 465 16.96 -0.71 27.28
C PRO A 465 17.91 -1.01 28.44
N THR A 466 17.71 -0.35 29.58
CA THR A 466 18.49 -0.62 30.78
C THR A 466 18.23 -2.08 31.15
N PRO A 467 19.23 -2.93 31.43
CA PRO A 467 18.99 -4.31 31.84
C PRO A 467 18.37 -4.34 33.24
N LYS A 468 17.09 -4.01 33.34
CA LYS A 468 16.26 -4.19 34.51
C LYS A 468 14.92 -4.75 34.05
N ASN A 469 14.74 -6.01 34.43
CA ASN A 469 13.56 -6.85 34.24
C ASN A 469 13.37 -7.42 32.83
N THR A 470 14.38 -8.13 32.35
CA THR A 470 14.11 -9.34 31.56
C THR A 470 13.41 -10.33 32.51
N ALA A 471 12.09 -10.29 32.56
CA ALA A 471 11.36 -11.48 32.97
C ALA A 471 11.65 -12.53 31.90
N VAL A 472 12.59 -13.42 32.20
CA VAL A 472 12.81 -14.64 31.44
C VAL A 472 11.50 -15.43 31.53
N VAL A 473 10.62 -15.27 30.55
CA VAL A 473 9.46 -16.16 30.39
C VAL A 473 9.99 -17.44 29.74
N THR A 474 10.60 -18.29 30.56
CA THR A 474 10.74 -19.71 30.25
C THR A 474 9.44 -20.40 30.64
N SER A 475 8.60 -20.76 29.67
CA SER A 475 7.77 -21.98 29.62
C SER A 475 6.54 -21.79 28.72
N PRO A 476 6.34 -22.64 27.68
CA PRO A 476 5.14 -22.62 26.82
C PRO A 476 3.82 -23.05 27.49
N LEU A 477 3.80 -23.30 28.82
CA LEU A 477 2.65 -23.91 29.50
C LEU A 477 1.80 -22.93 30.35
N GLN A 478 2.08 -21.62 30.33
CA GLN A 478 1.25 -20.63 31.04
C GLN A 478 0.30 -19.83 30.14
N GLU A 479 0.41 -19.95 28.82
CA GLU A 479 -0.46 -19.26 27.86
C GLU A 479 -1.90 -19.81 27.84
N GLU A 480 -2.10 -21.05 28.27
CA GLU A 480 -3.41 -21.70 28.32
C GLU A 480 -4.20 -21.36 29.60
N ALA A 481 -3.50 -21.05 30.70
CA ALA A 481 -4.14 -20.59 31.94
C ALA A 481 -4.62 -19.13 31.84
N ALA A 482 -3.92 -18.28 31.09
CA ALA A 482 -4.34 -16.89 30.85
C ALA A 482 -5.56 -16.79 29.91
N ARG A 483 -5.77 -17.77 29.02
CA ARG A 483 -6.96 -17.85 28.16
C ARG A 483 -8.23 -18.21 28.95
N SER A 484 -8.12 -19.05 29.98
CA SER A 484 -9.28 -19.53 30.75
C SER A 484 -9.83 -18.52 31.76
N VAL A 485 -9.00 -17.62 32.31
CA VAL A 485 -9.44 -16.67 33.34
C VAL A 485 -10.15 -15.44 32.74
N MET A 486 -9.88 -15.08 31.48
CA MET A 486 -10.47 -13.89 30.87
C MET A 486 -11.82 -14.12 30.18
N ASP A 487 -12.16 -15.37 29.83
CA ASP A 487 -13.49 -15.74 29.37
C ASP A 487 -14.52 -15.80 30.52
N HIS A 488 -14.08 -15.81 31.79
CA HIS A 488 -14.98 -15.86 32.94
C HIS A 488 -15.29 -14.50 33.59
N LEU A 489 -14.70 -13.39 33.12
CA LEU A 489 -14.92 -12.05 33.66
C LEU A 489 -15.83 -11.16 32.80
N ILE A 490 -16.34 -11.65 31.66
CA ILE A 490 -17.26 -10.88 30.78
C ILE A 490 -18.74 -11.29 30.95
N THR A 491 -19.05 -12.27 31.81
CA THR A 491 -20.43 -12.74 32.02
C THR A 491 -20.94 -12.40 33.42
N THR A 492 -20.97 -11.12 33.79
CA THR A 492 -21.84 -10.67 34.90
C THR A 492 -22.03 -9.16 34.88
N THR A 493 -22.92 -8.68 34.02
CA THR A 493 -23.89 -7.59 34.30
C THR A 493 -24.71 -7.34 33.04
N VAL A 494 -25.85 -8.03 32.90
CA VAL A 494 -27.21 -7.52 32.58
C VAL A 494 -28.16 -8.73 32.71
N ASN A 495 -29.20 -8.61 33.54
CA ASN A 495 -30.25 -9.62 33.74
C ASN A 495 -31.54 -9.19 33.00
N PRO A 496 -32.57 -10.04 32.86
CA PRO A 496 -33.00 -10.61 31.57
C PRO A 496 -34.39 -10.13 31.10
N VAL A 497 -34.67 -10.20 29.79
CA VAL A 497 -36.06 -10.27 29.29
C VAL A 497 -36.17 -11.18 28.05
N ALA A 498 -36.93 -12.26 28.25
CA ALA A 498 -37.80 -13.05 27.36
C ALA A 498 -37.30 -13.60 26.00
N SER A 499 -37.44 -14.92 25.93
CA SER A 499 -37.26 -15.89 24.84
C SER A 499 -38.22 -15.73 23.65
N SER A 500 -37.69 -15.94 22.44
CA SER A 500 -38.38 -16.53 21.26
C SER A 500 -37.33 -16.91 20.18
N PRO A 501 -37.63 -17.86 19.27
CA PRO A 501 -36.82 -19.04 19.00
C PRO A 501 -35.62 -18.82 18.07
N GLU A 502 -34.61 -19.67 18.24
CA GLU A 502 -33.44 -19.80 17.39
C GLU A 502 -33.80 -19.99 15.91
N PRO A 503 -33.17 -19.25 14.98
CA PRO A 503 -32.95 -19.73 13.64
C PRO A 503 -31.67 -20.58 13.63
N VAL A 504 -31.86 -21.82 13.21
CA VAL A 504 -30.84 -22.83 12.90
C VAL A 504 -29.66 -22.19 12.16
N GLU A 505 -28.48 -22.23 12.78
CA GLU A 505 -27.21 -21.99 12.09
C GLU A 505 -27.00 -23.10 11.07
N GLU A 506 -27.19 -22.77 9.80
CA GLU A 506 -26.78 -23.60 8.69
C GLU A 506 -25.25 -23.60 8.62
N GLN A 507 -24.64 -24.62 9.23
CA GLN A 507 -23.23 -24.94 9.08
C GLN A 507 -22.94 -25.31 7.62
N THR A 508 -22.43 -24.38 6.81
CA THR A 508 -21.75 -24.75 5.58
C THR A 508 -20.26 -24.94 5.85
N SER A 509 -19.84 -26.20 5.89
CA SER A 509 -18.44 -26.62 5.93
C SER A 509 -17.72 -26.27 4.63
N VAL A 510 -16.54 -25.65 4.74
CA VAL A 510 -15.69 -25.26 3.63
C VAL A 510 -14.43 -26.13 3.66
N GLY A 511 -14.20 -26.94 2.62
CA GLY A 511 -12.95 -27.70 2.47
C GLY A 511 -13.03 -28.90 1.53
N ALA A 512 -12.89 -28.66 0.22
CA ALA A 512 -12.40 -29.63 -0.77
C ALA A 512 -11.99 -28.88 -2.06
N TRP A 513 -10.80 -28.29 -2.12
CA TRP A 513 -10.24 -27.69 -3.35
C TRP A 513 -8.74 -27.98 -3.50
N ARG A 514 -8.44 -29.27 -3.59
CA ARG A 514 -7.45 -29.86 -4.50
C ARG A 514 -8.17 -31.10 -4.99
N GLU A 515 -8.69 -31.11 -6.21
CA GLU A 515 -7.98 -31.62 -7.38
C GLU A 515 -8.74 -31.15 -8.62
N ASN A 516 -8.06 -30.41 -9.50
CA ASN A 516 -8.25 -30.33 -10.96
C ASN A 516 -7.54 -29.06 -11.48
N LEU A 517 -6.21 -29.12 -11.57
CA LEU A 517 -5.50 -28.35 -12.59
C LEU A 517 -5.61 -29.16 -13.88
N PRO A 518 -6.05 -28.61 -15.02
CA PRO A 518 -5.65 -29.17 -16.30
C PRO A 518 -4.13 -29.03 -16.36
N LEU A 519 -3.43 -30.17 -16.31
CA LEU A 519 -2.02 -30.29 -16.65
C LEU A 519 -1.83 -29.85 -18.11
N SER A 520 -1.71 -28.55 -18.36
CA SER A 520 -1.00 -28.00 -19.53
C SER A 520 -0.80 -26.49 -19.38
N SER A 521 0.34 -26.08 -18.82
CA SER A 521 1.12 -24.94 -19.32
C SER A 521 2.36 -24.75 -18.44
N GLY A 522 3.54 -24.92 -19.03
CA GLY A 522 4.83 -24.67 -18.37
C GLY A 522 5.16 -23.18 -18.19
N LEU A 523 4.16 -22.33 -17.91
CA LEU A 523 4.28 -20.86 -17.89
C LEU A 523 4.45 -20.24 -16.50
N ILE A 524 4.43 -21.04 -15.42
CA ILE A 524 4.52 -20.56 -14.03
C ILE A 524 5.97 -20.56 -13.54
N GLN A 525 6.90 -19.94 -14.27
CA GLN A 525 8.28 -19.70 -13.78
C GLN A 525 8.58 -18.21 -13.53
N THR A 526 7.62 -17.32 -13.79
CA THR A 526 7.89 -15.88 -13.88
C THR A 526 7.38 -15.04 -12.70
N CYS A 527 6.54 -15.56 -11.78
CA CYS A 527 5.86 -14.74 -10.77
C CYS A 527 5.73 -15.37 -9.37
N ARG A 528 5.58 -14.51 -8.34
CA ARG A 528 5.47 -14.86 -6.90
C ARG A 528 4.05 -14.61 -6.32
N PHE A 529 2.98 -14.92 -7.05
CA PHE A 529 1.61 -14.56 -6.63
C PHE A 529 0.98 -15.50 -5.60
N MET A 530 0.31 -14.93 -4.59
CA MET A 530 -0.52 -15.69 -3.65
C MET A 530 -1.75 -16.32 -4.34
N PRO A 531 -2.11 -17.57 -3.99
CA PRO A 531 -3.30 -18.25 -4.51
C PRO A 531 -4.62 -17.72 -3.90
N GLN A 532 -5.73 -17.65 -4.64
CA GLN A 532 -7.04 -17.18 -4.11
C GLN A 532 -7.74 -18.22 -3.21
N PRO A 533 -8.49 -17.81 -2.15
CA PRO A 533 -9.32 -18.71 -1.34
C PRO A 533 -10.67 -19.09 -2.02
N GLY A 534 -11.08 -20.37 -2.02
CA GLY A 534 -12.24 -20.91 -2.78
C GLY A 534 -13.30 -21.75 -2.00
N ILE A 535 -14.53 -21.83 -2.57
CA ILE A 535 -15.86 -22.25 -2.05
C ILE A 535 -16.23 -23.70 -2.41
N SER A 536 -16.56 -24.57 -1.43
CA SER A 536 -16.83 -26.05 -1.45
C SER A 536 -17.88 -26.61 -2.43
N ALA A 537 -17.60 -27.79 -3.02
CA ALA A 537 -18.60 -28.80 -3.37
C ALA A 537 -18.03 -30.22 -3.20
N LEU A 538 -18.72 -31.04 -2.40
CA LEU A 538 -18.41 -32.44 -2.09
C LEU A 538 -18.37 -33.34 -3.34
N ASN A 539 -17.41 -34.27 -3.38
CA ASN A 539 -17.77 -35.64 -3.73
C ASN A 539 -16.84 -36.67 -3.06
N THR A 540 -17.46 -37.55 -2.29
CA THR A 540 -16.87 -38.70 -1.61
C THR A 540 -16.57 -39.83 -2.60
N GLN A 541 -15.33 -40.32 -2.63
CA GLN A 541 -15.05 -41.73 -2.93
C GLN A 541 -14.07 -42.28 -1.89
N GLN A 542 -14.57 -43.21 -1.08
CA GLN A 542 -13.77 -44.10 -0.23
C GLN A 542 -12.96 -45.07 -1.09
N PRO A 543 -11.73 -45.44 -0.69
CA PRO A 543 -11.10 -46.65 -1.17
C PRO A 543 -11.55 -47.86 -0.33
N SER A 544 -12.00 -48.92 -1.00
CA SER A 544 -12.22 -50.24 -0.42
C SER A 544 -10.87 -50.98 -0.20
N PRO A 545 -10.69 -51.73 0.90
CA PRO A 545 -9.49 -52.54 1.13
C PRO A 545 -9.63 -53.98 0.60
N GLU A 546 -8.49 -54.68 0.58
CA GLU A 546 -8.26 -56.11 0.27
C GLU A 546 -7.99 -56.45 -1.21
N GLY A 547 -6.98 -57.25 -1.60
CA GLY A 547 -6.01 -58.03 -0.85
C GLY A 547 -4.93 -58.67 -1.76
N VAL A 548 -3.78 -58.89 -1.13
CA VAL A 548 -2.65 -59.84 -1.28
C VAL A 548 -2.72 -60.95 -2.36
N LEU A 549 -1.50 -61.28 -2.85
CA LEU A 549 -0.97 -62.47 -3.58
C LEU A 549 -0.81 -62.27 -5.10
N GLY A 550 0.35 -62.47 -5.73
CA GLY A 550 1.62 -63.07 -5.32
C GLY A 550 2.23 -63.83 -6.50
N LEU A 551 3.36 -63.36 -7.01
CA LEU A 551 4.59 -64.09 -7.40
C LEU A 551 5.60 -63.11 -8.01
#